data_AF-A0A2K2CRS1-F1
#
_entry.id   AF-A0A2K2CRS1-F1
#
_cell.length_a   1.000
_cell.length_b   1.000
_cell.length_c   1.000
_cell.angle_alpha   90.00
_cell.angle_beta   90.00
_cell.angle_gamma   90.00
#
_symmetry.space_group_name_H-M   'P 1'
#
loop_
_entity.id
_entity.type
_entity.pdbx_description
1 polymer ?
#
loop_
_entity_poly.entity_id
_entity_poly.type
_entity_poly.pdbx_seq_one_letter_code
_entity_poly.pdbx_strand_id
1 'polypeptide(L)'
;MRRGFVSSDSNPAFAILQGSNISSQIILYEVLSVGEDATYDEIRAAYKSAALNTHPDKAERPLNVQKAWKILRYPTSKAEYDKQLQSSRQSLEIIALDIQIEDMIVENSADAVELLYACGCGDYFSITSCELGDMGILVSEDGEIEVQASDSLSASIVLGCGSCSLKTRLVINKT
;
A
#
# COMPACT_ATOMS: atom_id res chain seq x y z
N MET A 1 30.11 26.78 30.97
CA MET A 1 29.70 26.75 29.56
C MET A 1 28.41 25.95 29.42
N ARG A 2 27.46 26.43 28.60
CA ARG A 2 26.13 25.85 28.33
C ARG A 2 26.14 24.85 27.17
N ARG A 3 25.04 24.09 27.09
CA ARG A 3 24.53 23.07 26.14
C ARG A 3 24.89 21.63 26.57
N GLY A 4 23.98 20.78 27.06
CA GLY A 4 22.52 20.83 27.16
C GLY A 4 21.83 20.12 25.98
N PHE A 5 21.26 18.93 26.27
CA PHE A 5 20.25 18.15 25.52
C PHE A 5 20.67 17.62 24.12
N VAL A 6 20.33 16.41 23.67
CA VAL A 6 19.02 15.74 23.71
C VAL A 6 19.20 14.21 23.79
N SER A 7 18.46 13.58 24.70
CA SER A 7 18.08 12.17 24.62
C SER A 7 16.98 12.01 23.57
N SER A 8 17.11 11.08 22.64
CA SER A 8 16.01 10.65 21.75
C SER A 8 16.11 9.13 21.66
N ASP A 9 15.34 8.47 22.50
CA ASP A 9 14.05 7.89 22.15
C ASP A 9 14.24 6.57 21.40
N SER A 10 14.25 5.50 22.20
CA SER A 10 13.76 4.21 21.78
C SER A 10 12.36 4.42 21.22
N ASN A 11 12.18 4.30 19.90
CA ASN A 11 10.86 4.32 19.28
C ASN A 11 10.41 2.87 19.05
N PRO A 12 9.51 2.31 19.88
CA PRO A 12 8.94 0.98 19.67
C PRO A 12 7.66 1.08 18.83
N ALA A 13 7.73 1.77 17.68
CA ALA A 13 6.57 1.94 16.81
C ALA A 13 6.98 1.80 15.35
N PHE A 14 7.10 0.56 14.88
CA PHE A 14 6.50 0.17 13.60
C PHE A 14 6.51 -1.35 13.45
N ALA A 15 5.85 -2.03 14.40
CA ALA A 15 5.35 -3.35 14.08
C ALA A 15 4.15 -3.19 13.14
N ILE A 16 4.06 -4.11 12.18
CA ILE A 16 2.91 -4.43 11.33
C ILE A 16 2.84 -3.63 10.01
N LEU A 17 3.10 -4.29 8.88
CA LEU A 17 2.07 -4.72 7.91
C LEU A 17 2.67 -5.56 6.78
N GLN A 18 2.07 -6.72 6.55
CA GLN A 18 2.36 -7.65 5.46
C GLN A 18 1.85 -7.06 4.14
N GLY A 19 2.69 -7.15 3.10
CA GLY A 19 2.33 -6.74 1.73
C GLY A 19 3.53 -6.94 0.83
N SER A 20 3.57 -8.06 0.12
CA SER A 20 4.73 -8.72 -0.51
C SER A 20 5.44 -7.96 -1.66
N ASN A 21 5.32 -6.63 -1.74
CA ASN A 21 6.11 -5.78 -2.63
C ASN A 21 6.71 -4.54 -1.95
N ILE A 22 6.13 -4.07 -0.84
CA ILE A 22 6.66 -2.97 -0.02
C ILE A 22 7.94 -3.41 0.73
N SER A 23 8.03 -4.70 1.09
CA SER A 23 9.14 -5.25 1.86
C SER A 23 10.50 -5.00 1.21
N SER A 24 10.68 -5.28 -0.08
CA SER A 24 11.98 -5.10 -0.76
C SER A 24 12.53 -3.68 -0.71
N GLN A 25 11.65 -2.70 -0.49
CA GLN A 25 11.96 -1.29 -0.60
C GLN A 25 12.35 -0.69 0.76
N ILE A 26 11.54 -0.95 1.78
CA ILE A 26 11.89 -0.67 3.19
C ILE A 26 13.19 -1.40 3.55
N ILE A 27 13.40 -2.61 3.00
CA ILE A 27 14.61 -3.40 3.20
C ILE A 27 15.90 -2.63 2.85
N LEU A 28 16.00 -1.73 1.86
CA LEU A 28 17.30 -1.12 1.55
C LEU A 28 17.73 -0.06 2.58
N TYR A 29 16.81 0.80 2.98
CA TYR A 29 17.04 1.81 4.02
C TYR A 29 17.20 1.12 5.39
N GLU A 30 16.40 0.09 5.68
CA GLU A 30 16.47 -0.71 6.90
C GLU A 30 17.77 -1.53 7.00
N VAL A 31 18.26 -2.11 5.89
CA VAL A 31 19.54 -2.84 5.82
C VAL A 31 20.73 -1.93 6.16
N LEU A 32 20.63 -0.64 5.86
CA LEU A 32 21.61 0.35 6.28
C LEU A 32 21.24 1.01 7.62
N SER A 33 20.08 0.68 8.18
CA SER A 33 19.54 1.28 9.41
C SER A 33 19.50 2.81 9.36
N VAL A 34 19.06 3.34 8.22
CA VAL A 34 18.89 4.78 7.96
C VAL A 34 17.45 5.09 7.54
N GLY A 35 16.99 6.32 7.75
CA GLY A 35 15.69 6.79 7.26
C GLY A 35 15.66 7.01 5.74
N GLU A 36 14.47 7.10 5.15
CA GLU A 36 14.27 7.43 3.72
C GLU A 36 14.77 8.86 3.39
N ASP A 37 14.71 9.75 4.38
CA ASP A 37 15.21 11.13 4.34
C ASP A 37 16.72 11.24 4.53
N ALA A 38 17.42 10.13 4.76
CA ALA A 38 18.86 10.14 5.02
C ALA A 38 19.65 10.77 3.88
N THR A 39 20.59 11.63 4.29
CA THR A 39 21.54 12.30 3.42
C THR A 39 22.64 11.35 2.96
N TYR A 40 23.36 11.73 1.91
CA TYR A 40 24.47 10.94 1.37
C TYR A 40 25.52 10.59 2.44
N ASP A 41 25.86 11.54 3.31
CA ASP A 41 26.85 11.36 4.37
C ASP A 41 26.37 10.37 5.44
N GLU A 42 25.08 10.37 5.77
CA GLU A 42 24.47 9.40 6.70
C GLU A 42 24.45 8.00 6.10
N ILE A 43 24.04 7.85 4.84
CA ILE A 43 24.07 6.58 4.10
C ILE A 43 25.50 6.04 4.03
N ARG A 44 26.49 6.91 3.83
CA ARG A 44 27.92 6.55 3.80
C ARG A 44 28.45 6.14 5.17
N ALA A 45 28.09 6.86 6.22
CA ALA A 45 28.47 6.53 7.59
C ALA A 45 27.88 5.18 8.01
N ALA A 46 26.60 4.96 7.69
CA ALA A 46 25.88 3.71 7.92
C ALA A 46 26.46 2.52 7.14
N TYR A 47 26.79 2.70 5.86
CA TYR A 47 27.48 1.67 5.09
C TYR A 47 28.84 1.32 5.72
N LYS A 48 29.59 2.33 6.17
CA LYS A 48 30.89 2.13 6.81
C LYS A 48 30.75 1.39 8.14
N SER A 49 29.77 1.74 8.98
CA SER A 49 29.52 1.05 10.25
C SER A 49 29.05 -0.38 10.01
N ALA A 50 28.12 -0.62 9.07
CA ALA A 50 27.66 -1.96 8.69
C ALA A 50 28.80 -2.84 8.15
N ALA A 51 29.70 -2.27 7.35
CA ALA A 51 30.88 -2.98 6.86
C ALA A 51 31.91 -3.27 7.98
N LEU A 52 32.04 -2.39 8.97
CA LEU A 52 32.94 -2.57 10.12
C LEU A 52 32.42 -3.56 11.15
N ASN A 53 31.09 -3.67 11.29
CA ASN A 53 30.43 -4.69 12.11
C ASN A 53 30.52 -6.10 11.49
N THR A 54 31.07 -6.25 10.29
CA THR A 54 31.41 -7.55 9.71
C THR A 54 32.74 -8.01 10.31
N HIS A 55 32.70 -9.00 11.19
CA HIS A 55 33.88 -9.56 11.85
C HIS A 55 34.95 -9.98 10.82
N PRO A 56 36.25 -9.69 11.03
CA PRO A 56 37.32 -9.96 10.05
C PRO A 56 37.50 -11.44 9.67
N ASP A 57 36.85 -12.36 10.38
CA ASP A 57 36.86 -13.81 10.13
C ASP A 57 35.74 -14.28 9.18
N LYS A 58 34.72 -13.45 8.94
CA LYS A 58 33.73 -13.65 7.87
C LYS A 58 34.03 -12.65 6.77
N ALA A 59 34.89 -13.04 5.82
CA ALA A 59 35.36 -12.20 4.71
C ALA A 59 34.25 -11.72 3.73
N GLU A 60 32.99 -12.06 3.99
CA GLU A 60 31.87 -11.73 3.12
C GLU A 60 31.02 -10.62 3.74
N ARG A 61 31.15 -9.42 3.16
CA ARG A 61 30.19 -8.34 3.43
C ARG A 61 28.80 -8.83 3.00
N PRO A 62 27.76 -8.70 3.85
CA PRO A 62 26.42 -9.16 3.49
C PRO A 62 25.98 -8.55 2.16
N LEU A 63 25.59 -9.40 1.21
CA LEU A 63 25.21 -9.02 -0.16
C LEU A 63 24.13 -7.92 -0.16
N ASN A 64 23.26 -7.94 0.85
CA ASN A 64 22.20 -6.96 1.05
C ASN A 64 22.75 -5.55 1.30
N VAL A 65 23.79 -5.41 2.14
CA VAL A 65 24.44 -4.11 2.44
C VAL A 65 25.14 -3.56 1.21
N GLN A 66 25.77 -4.43 0.41
CA GLN A 66 26.38 -4.01 -0.86
C GLN A 66 25.34 -3.53 -1.87
N LYS A 67 24.20 -4.24 -1.95
CA LYS A 67 23.10 -3.90 -2.85
C LYS A 67 22.47 -2.56 -2.47
N ALA A 68 22.18 -2.35 -1.18
CA ALA A 68 21.69 -1.08 -0.65
C ALA A 68 22.64 0.07 -0.97
N TRP A 69 23.93 -0.10 -0.70
CA TRP A 69 24.94 0.91 -1.01
C TRP A 69 25.02 1.25 -2.51
N LYS A 70 24.99 0.24 -3.40
CA LYS A 70 25.06 0.49 -4.85
C LYS A 70 23.90 1.37 -5.35
N ILE A 71 22.71 1.19 -4.78
CA ILE A 71 21.50 1.92 -5.17
C ILE A 71 21.46 3.30 -4.51
N LEU A 72 21.70 3.38 -3.21
CA LEU A 72 21.55 4.60 -2.41
C LEU A 72 22.74 5.57 -2.52
N ARG A 73 23.91 5.10 -2.99
CA ARG A 73 25.12 5.94 -3.13
C ARG A 73 24.97 7.03 -4.18
N TYR A 74 24.28 6.76 -5.29
CA TYR A 74 24.20 7.70 -6.40
C TYR A 74 22.88 8.45 -6.36
N PRO A 75 22.87 9.79 -6.44
CA PRO A 75 21.63 10.57 -6.33
C PRO A 75 20.63 10.24 -7.44
N THR A 76 21.11 9.90 -8.65
CA THR A 76 20.26 9.46 -9.76
C THR A 76 19.63 8.10 -9.48
N SER A 77 20.41 7.13 -9.00
CA SER A 77 19.89 5.80 -8.63
C SER A 77 18.97 5.86 -7.40
N LYS A 78 19.27 6.73 -6.42
CA LYS A 78 18.39 7.03 -5.28
C LYS A 78 17.09 7.64 -5.76
N ALA A 79 17.12 8.62 -6.66
CA ALA A 79 15.90 9.25 -7.19
C ALA A 79 15.05 8.29 -8.03
N GLU A 80 15.65 7.45 -8.87
CA GLU A 80 14.95 6.39 -9.61
C GLU A 80 14.28 5.40 -8.66
N TYR A 81 14.99 5.06 -7.59
CA TYR A 81 14.51 4.17 -6.55
C TYR A 81 13.38 4.78 -5.71
N ASP A 82 13.52 6.05 -5.29
CA ASP A 82 12.49 6.80 -4.57
C ASP A 82 11.24 7.02 -5.45
N LYS A 83 11.42 7.20 -6.76
CA LYS A 83 10.31 7.25 -7.73
C LYS A 83 9.59 5.92 -7.86
N GLN A 84 10.32 4.79 -7.89
CA GLN A 84 9.72 3.45 -7.87
C GLN A 84 8.96 3.21 -6.57
N LEU A 85 9.53 3.61 -5.43
CA LEU A 85 8.91 3.57 -4.11
C LEU A 85 7.61 4.39 -4.08
N GLN A 86 7.65 5.61 -4.59
CA GLN A 86 6.49 6.49 -4.67
C GLN A 86 5.40 5.91 -5.60
N SER A 87 5.79 5.34 -6.75
CA SER A 87 4.85 4.73 -7.69
C SER A 87 4.21 3.47 -7.10
N SER A 88 4.97 2.66 -6.34
CA SER A 88 4.47 1.50 -5.63
C SER A 88 3.52 1.86 -4.49
N ARG A 89 3.69 3.04 -3.87
CA ARG A 89 2.77 3.59 -2.86
C ARG A 89 1.51 4.17 -3.52
N GLN A 90 1.68 4.90 -4.63
CA GLN A 90 0.59 5.55 -5.36
C GLN A 90 -0.33 4.56 -6.09
N SER A 91 0.16 3.39 -6.51
CA SER A 91 -0.71 2.33 -7.05
C SER A 91 -1.75 1.84 -6.03
N LEU A 92 -1.55 2.13 -4.74
CA LEU A 92 -2.52 1.81 -3.69
C LEU A 92 -3.50 2.95 -3.38
N GLU A 93 -3.24 4.19 -3.81
CA GLU A 93 -3.92 5.40 -3.32
C GLU A 93 -4.72 6.20 -4.36
N ILE A 94 -4.50 5.98 -5.66
CA ILE A 94 -5.27 6.71 -6.69
C ILE A 94 -6.58 5.97 -6.94
N ILE A 95 -7.65 6.47 -6.32
CA ILE A 95 -9.02 6.16 -6.73
C ILE A 95 -9.22 6.81 -8.09
N ALA A 96 -9.37 5.99 -9.13
CA ALA A 96 -9.49 6.42 -10.50
C ALA A 96 -10.86 7.00 -10.83
N LEU A 97 -11.91 6.52 -10.15
CA LEU A 97 -13.29 6.87 -10.42
C LEU A 97 -14.17 6.56 -9.20
N ASP A 98 -15.20 7.38 -9.00
CA ASP A 98 -16.32 7.08 -8.11
C ASP A 98 -17.47 6.51 -8.95
N ILE A 99 -17.96 5.33 -8.61
CA ILE A 99 -19.03 4.59 -9.30
C ILE A 99 -20.23 4.58 -8.37
N GLN A 100 -21.41 4.93 -8.87
CA GLN A 100 -22.64 4.77 -8.09
C GLN A 100 -23.08 3.30 -8.13
N ILE A 101 -23.66 2.81 -7.04
CA ILE A 101 -24.11 1.42 -6.97
C ILE A 101 -25.20 1.10 -8.02
N GLU A 102 -26.00 2.10 -8.39
CA GLU A 102 -27.01 2.01 -9.44
C GLU A 102 -26.40 1.88 -10.85
N ASP A 103 -25.14 2.28 -11.03
CA ASP A 103 -24.42 2.15 -12.30
C ASP A 103 -23.75 0.76 -12.45
N MET A 104 -23.80 -0.10 -11.42
CA MET A 104 -23.26 -1.46 -11.51
C MET A 104 -24.24 -2.42 -12.19
N ILE A 105 -23.68 -3.36 -12.94
CA ILE A 105 -24.41 -4.46 -13.56
C ILE A 105 -24.60 -5.55 -12.51
N VAL A 106 -25.84 -5.97 -12.28
CA VAL A 106 -26.15 -7.05 -11.34
C VAL A 106 -26.20 -8.38 -12.10
N GLU A 107 -25.35 -9.32 -11.73
CA GLU A 107 -25.43 -10.71 -12.17
C GLU A 107 -25.92 -11.59 -11.02
N ASN A 108 -27.03 -12.28 -11.24
CA ASN A 108 -27.55 -13.26 -10.30
C ASN A 108 -27.03 -14.65 -10.67
N SER A 109 -26.13 -15.20 -9.86
CA SER A 109 -25.69 -16.59 -9.99
C SER A 109 -26.51 -17.49 -9.04
N ALA A 110 -26.42 -18.81 -9.21
CA ALA A 110 -27.22 -19.76 -8.41
C ALA A 110 -26.93 -19.72 -6.90
N ASP A 111 -25.80 -19.13 -6.48
CA ASP A 111 -25.33 -19.14 -5.10
C ASP A 111 -25.17 -17.73 -4.48
N ALA A 112 -25.03 -16.67 -5.30
CA ALA A 112 -24.90 -15.29 -4.84
C ALA A 112 -25.20 -14.26 -5.94
N VAL A 113 -25.64 -13.07 -5.53
CA VAL A 113 -25.71 -11.87 -6.39
C VAL A 113 -24.35 -11.20 -6.42
N GLU A 114 -23.84 -10.89 -7.61
CA GLU A 114 -22.58 -10.17 -7.85
C GLU A 114 -22.85 -8.87 -8.60
N LEU A 115 -22.24 -7.76 -8.16
CA LEU A 115 -22.30 -6.48 -8.85
C LEU A 115 -20.98 -6.24 -9.57
N LEU A 116 -21.06 -5.90 -10.86
CA LEU A 116 -19.92 -5.73 -11.75
C LEU A 116 -19.93 -4.36 -12.44
N TYR A 117 -18.77 -3.75 -12.57
CA TYR A 117 -18.58 -2.55 -13.37
C TYR A 117 -17.42 -2.74 -14.34
N ALA A 118 -17.64 -2.46 -15.62
CA ALA A 118 -16.64 -2.68 -16.66
C ALA A 118 -15.44 -1.72 -16.49
N CYS A 119 -14.25 -2.29 -16.34
CA CYS A 119 -13.00 -1.55 -16.38
C CYS A 119 -12.56 -1.35 -17.83
N GLY A 120 -12.00 -0.18 -18.15
CA GLY A 120 -11.46 0.12 -19.48
C GLY A 120 -10.33 -0.80 -19.96
N CYS A 121 -9.76 -1.63 -19.07
CA CYS A 121 -8.79 -2.66 -19.44
C CYS A 121 -9.42 -3.95 -20.00
N GLY A 122 -10.74 -4.09 -19.97
CA GLY A 122 -11.45 -5.29 -20.43
C GLY A 122 -11.75 -6.33 -19.36
N ASP A 123 -11.56 -5.98 -18.09
CA ASP A 123 -11.98 -6.77 -16.92
C ASP A 123 -13.01 -5.97 -16.10
N TYR A 124 -13.39 -6.41 -14.90
CA TYR A 124 -14.44 -5.81 -14.10
C TYR A 124 -13.94 -5.43 -12.70
N PHE A 125 -14.61 -4.44 -12.11
CA PHE A 125 -14.66 -4.24 -10.68
C PHE A 125 -15.87 -5.02 -10.18
N SER A 126 -15.66 -6.04 -9.36
CA SER A 126 -16.74 -6.86 -8.82
C SER A 126 -16.83 -6.76 -7.30
N ILE A 127 -18.05 -6.94 -6.78
CA ILE A 127 -18.32 -7.11 -5.37
C ILE A 127 -19.50 -8.06 -5.20
N THR A 128 -19.41 -8.96 -4.23
CA THR A 128 -20.48 -9.92 -3.94
C THR A 128 -21.47 -9.37 -2.92
N SER A 129 -22.71 -9.85 -2.97
CA SER A 129 -23.73 -9.59 -1.95
C SER A 129 -23.29 -10.02 -0.55
N CYS A 130 -22.44 -11.04 -0.42
CA CYS A 130 -21.83 -11.43 0.86
C CYS A 130 -20.94 -10.32 1.43
N GLU A 131 -20.05 -9.73 0.61
CA GLU A 131 -19.16 -8.65 1.03
C GLU A 131 -19.93 -7.36 1.38
N LEU A 132 -21.02 -7.10 0.66
CA LEU A 132 -21.96 -6.02 1.00
C LEU A 132 -22.71 -6.31 2.31
N GLY A 133 -23.10 -7.56 2.53
CA GLY A 133 -23.78 -8.01 3.75
C GLY A 133 -22.92 -7.82 5.00
N ASP A 134 -21.61 -8.06 4.92
CA ASP A 134 -20.66 -7.77 6.00
C ASP A 134 -20.63 -6.28 6.38
N MET A 135 -20.99 -5.41 5.43
CA MET A 135 -21.12 -3.96 5.61
C MET A 135 -22.56 -3.51 5.95
N GLY A 136 -23.50 -4.44 6.11
CA GLY A 136 -24.90 -4.16 6.44
C GLY A 136 -25.75 -3.70 5.25
N ILE A 137 -25.32 -4.00 4.02
CA ILE A 137 -26.01 -3.65 2.78
C ILE A 137 -26.63 -4.93 2.19
N LEU A 138 -27.94 -4.91 1.97
CA LEU A 138 -28.66 -6.01 1.33
C LEU A 138 -28.95 -5.65 -0.12
N VAL A 139 -28.72 -6.61 -1.01
CA VAL A 139 -29.04 -6.47 -2.43
C VAL A 139 -30.11 -7.50 -2.75
N SER A 140 -31.27 -7.04 -3.21
CA SER A 140 -32.39 -7.91 -3.57
C SER A 140 -32.16 -8.55 -4.95
N GLU A 141 -32.86 -9.65 -5.24
CA GLU A 141 -32.77 -10.40 -6.51
C GLU A 141 -33.08 -9.54 -7.75
N ASP A 142 -33.84 -8.46 -7.58
CA ASP A 142 -34.23 -7.53 -8.65
C ASP A 142 -33.23 -6.38 -8.87
N GLY A 143 -32.10 -6.37 -8.14
CA GLY A 143 -31.13 -5.26 -8.14
C GLY A 143 -31.53 -4.09 -7.23
N GLU A 144 -32.65 -4.20 -6.51
CA GLU A 144 -33.10 -3.22 -5.50
C GLU A 144 -32.22 -3.33 -4.25
N ILE A 145 -31.47 -2.28 -3.93
CA ILE A 145 -30.52 -2.25 -2.82
C ILE A 145 -31.21 -1.68 -1.58
N GLU A 146 -31.35 -2.49 -0.53
CA GLU A 146 -31.87 -2.07 0.77
C GLU A 146 -30.74 -1.96 1.79
N VAL A 147 -30.39 -0.71 2.16
CA VAL A 147 -29.40 -0.44 3.21
C VAL A 147 -30.08 -0.52 4.58
N GLN A 148 -29.74 -1.52 5.41
CA GLN A 148 -30.23 -1.66 6.80
C GLN A 148 -29.37 -0.91 7.82
N ALA A 149 -28.69 0.17 7.43
CA ALA A 149 -28.02 1.04 8.38
C ALA A 149 -29.06 1.87 9.14
N SER A 150 -29.11 1.69 10.45
CA SER A 150 -29.99 2.44 11.36
C SER A 150 -29.62 3.93 11.52
N ASP A 151 -28.69 4.47 10.72
CA ASP A 151 -28.33 5.88 10.71
C ASP A 151 -27.92 6.32 9.29
N SER A 152 -28.28 7.55 8.96
CA SER A 152 -28.37 8.17 7.62
C SER A 152 -27.04 8.41 6.87
N LEU A 153 -26.09 7.48 6.90
CA LEU A 153 -24.76 7.68 6.28
C LEU A 153 -24.65 6.99 4.92
N SER A 154 -24.31 7.76 3.88
CA SER A 154 -23.78 7.25 2.61
C SER A 154 -22.57 6.36 2.88
N ALA A 155 -22.64 5.10 2.44
CA ALA A 155 -21.52 4.17 2.54
C ALA A 155 -20.65 4.26 1.28
N SER A 156 -19.35 4.03 1.41
CA SER A 156 -18.47 3.90 0.25
C SER A 156 -17.43 2.81 0.47
N ILE A 157 -17.19 1.98 -0.54
CA ILE A 157 -16.18 0.92 -0.53
C ILE A 157 -15.21 1.12 -1.70
N VAL A 158 -13.94 0.75 -1.53
CA VAL A 158 -12.95 0.80 -2.61
C VAL A 158 -12.84 -0.58 -3.25
N LEU A 159 -13.11 -0.66 -4.56
CA LEU A 159 -12.97 -1.85 -5.38
C LEU A 159 -11.66 -1.80 -6.17
N GLY A 160 -11.00 -2.95 -6.31
CA GLY A 160 -9.85 -3.13 -7.20
C GLY A 160 -10.26 -3.85 -8.47
N CYS A 161 -9.62 -3.52 -9.60
CA CYS A 161 -9.81 -4.31 -10.81
C CYS A 161 -9.02 -5.62 -10.75
N GLY A 162 -9.61 -6.73 -11.21
CA GLY A 162 -8.94 -8.03 -11.25
C GLY A 162 -7.69 -8.08 -12.14
N SER A 163 -7.67 -7.31 -13.22
CA SER A 163 -6.61 -7.35 -14.24
C SER A 163 -5.69 -6.13 -14.27
N CYS A 164 -5.98 -5.07 -13.51
CA CYS A 164 -5.13 -3.89 -13.47
C CYS A 164 -5.03 -3.28 -12.07
N SER A 165 -4.07 -2.40 -11.86
CA SER A 165 -3.87 -1.72 -10.56
C SER A 165 -4.83 -0.57 -10.30
N LEU A 166 -5.90 -0.42 -11.11
CA LEU A 166 -6.90 0.62 -10.88
C LEU A 166 -7.75 0.27 -9.67
N LYS A 167 -8.04 1.29 -8.88
CA LYS A 167 -9.01 1.24 -7.78
C LYS A 167 -10.11 2.24 -8.04
N THR A 168 -11.34 1.91 -7.67
CA THR A 168 -12.50 2.80 -7.78
C THR A 168 -13.24 2.82 -6.47
N ARG A 169 -14.00 3.88 -6.21
CA ARG A 169 -14.84 3.98 -5.02
C ARG A 169 -16.28 3.73 -5.44
N LEU A 170 -16.84 2.64 -4.97
CA LEU A 170 -18.28 2.42 -5.05
C LEU A 170 -18.97 3.25 -3.98
N VAL A 171 -19.87 4.13 -4.39
CA VAL A 171 -20.67 4.99 -3.52
C VAL A 171 -22.08 4.45 -3.45
N ILE A 172 -22.58 4.31 -2.23
CA ILE A 172 -23.86 3.71 -1.90
C ILE A 172 -24.67 4.80 -1.22
N ASN A 173 -25.50 5.48 -2.01
CA ASN A 173 -26.37 6.55 -1.54
C ASN A 173 -27.77 6.00 -1.30
N LYS A 174 -28.41 6.44 -0.21
CA LYS A 174 -29.84 6.21 0.02
C LYS A 174 -30.62 7.26 -0.76
N THR A 175 -31.42 6.86 -1.75
CA THR A 175 -32.45 7.73 -2.33
C THR A 175 -33.73 7.70 -1.51
#